data_AF-A0A970ZPZ4-F1
#
_entry.id   AF-A0A970ZPZ4-F1
#
_cell.length_a   1.000
_cell.length_b   1.000
_cell.length_c   1.000
_cell.angle_alpha   90.00
_cell.angle_beta   90.00
_cell.angle_gamma   90.00
#
_symmetry.space_group_name_H-M   'P 1'
#
loop_
_entity.id
_entity.type
_entity.pdbx_description
1 polymer ?
#
loop_
_entity_poly.entity_id
_entity_poly.type
_entity_poly.pdbx_seq_one_letter_code
_entity_poly.pdbx_strand_id
1 'polypeptide(L)' 'MGLPATLPPADAEWLETDGLGGFASGTVSGIRTRRYHALLLTATAPPSGRMVLVNGFDASLRGPLGIIPRGSQQD' A
#
# COMPACT_ATOMS: atom_id res chain seq x y z
N MET A 1 10.20 -4.54 -29.51
CA MET A 1 11.29 -4.73 -28.52
C MET A 1 11.02 -3.75 -27.39
N GLY A 2 10.36 -4.21 -26.32
CA GLY A 2 10.03 -3.34 -25.18
C GLY A 2 11.28 -3.12 -24.33
N LEU A 3 11.56 -1.88 -23.95
CA LEU A 3 12.59 -1.56 -22.96
C LEU A 3 12.31 -2.39 -21.68
N PRO A 4 13.31 -2.96 -21.01
CA PRO A 4 13.08 -3.59 -19.72
C PRO A 4 12.48 -2.55 -18.79
N ALA A 5 11.32 -2.84 -18.22
CA ALA A 5 10.74 -1.97 -17.21
C ALA A 5 11.70 -1.94 -16.03
N THR A 6 12.40 -0.82 -15.85
CA THR A 6 13.19 -0.58 -14.65
C THR A 6 12.22 -0.66 -13.47
N LEU A 7 12.44 -1.62 -12.59
CA LEU A 7 11.64 -1.72 -11.37
C LEU A 7 11.87 -0.44 -10.56
N PRO A 8 10.80 0.18 -10.03
CA PRO A 8 10.96 1.32 -9.13
C PRO A 8 11.78 0.88 -7.91
N PRO A 9 12.55 1.80 -7.31
CA PRO A 9 13.33 1.49 -6.12
C PRO A 9 12.40 1.06 -4.97
N ALA A 10 12.91 0.27 -4.03
CA ALA A 10 12.10 -0.37 -2.99
C ALA A 10 11.45 0.65 -2.02
N ASP A 11 11.99 1.86 -1.93
CA ASP A 11 11.49 2.98 -1.15
C ASP A 11 10.58 3.93 -1.95
N ALA A 12 10.31 3.64 -3.23
CA ALA A 12 9.37 4.41 -4.03
C ALA A 12 7.97 4.39 -3.39
N GLU A 13 7.33 5.55 -3.33
CA GLU A 13 5.97 5.73 -2.82
C GLU A 13 4.97 5.75 -3.99
N TRP A 14 3.75 5.26 -3.75
CA TRP A 14 2.63 5.32 -4.68
C TRP A 14 1.39 5.91 -4.00
N LEU A 15 0.53 6.54 -4.80
CA LEU A 15 -0.75 7.12 -4.41
C LEU A 15 -1.76 6.87 -5.52
N GLU A 16 -2.87 6.23 -5.20
CA GLU A 16 -3.99 5.95 -6.10
C GLU A 16 -5.25 6.59 -5.54
N THR A 17 -5.91 7.46 -6.30
CA THR A 17 -7.13 8.15 -5.86
C THR A 17 -8.38 7.40 -6.33
N ASP A 18 -9.43 7.34 -5.50
CA ASP A 18 -10.69 6.68 -5.89
C ASP A 18 -11.65 7.57 -6.71
N GLY A 19 -11.29 8.84 -6.93
CA GLY A 19 -12.11 9.83 -7.64
C GLY A 19 -13.32 10.35 -6.84
N LEU A 20 -13.57 9.85 -5.64
CA LEU A 20 -14.69 10.20 -4.75
C LEU A 20 -14.22 10.94 -3.48
N GLY A 21 -12.93 11.26 -3.40
CA GLY A 21 -12.32 11.99 -2.28
C GLY A 21 -11.53 11.09 -1.32
N GLY A 22 -11.48 9.79 -1.60
CA GLY A 22 -10.61 8.81 -0.97
C GLY A 22 -9.35 8.51 -1.79
N PHE A 23 -8.47 7.72 -1.19
CA PHE A 23 -7.22 7.28 -1.80
C PHE A 23 -6.66 6.03 -1.11
N ALA A 24 -5.73 5.38 -1.80
CA ALA A 24 -4.82 4.40 -1.26
C ALA A 24 -3.37 4.87 -1.47
N SER A 25 -2.49 4.67 -0.50
CA SER A 25 -1.08 5.03 -0.59
C SER A 25 -0.21 3.97 0.07
N GLY A 26 1.04 3.86 -0.39
CA GLY A 26 1.97 2.87 0.14
C GLY A 26 3.39 3.05 -0.39
N THR A 27 4.30 2.26 0.13
CA THR A 27 5.63 2.06 -0.45
C THR A 27 5.59 0.83 -1.37
N VAL A 28 6.35 0.83 -2.47
CA VAL A 28 6.43 -0.32 -3.39
C VAL A 28 6.87 -1.61 -2.66
N SER A 29 7.77 -1.49 -1.68
CA SER A 29 8.19 -2.62 -0.84
C SER A 29 7.13 -3.12 0.15
N GLY A 30 6.02 -2.40 0.32
CA GLY A 30 5.03 -2.65 1.37
C GLY A 30 5.45 -2.18 2.76
N ILE A 31 6.73 -1.87 2.97
CA ILE A 31 7.26 -1.43 4.26
C ILE A 31 6.84 0.02 4.52
N ARG A 32 6.13 0.25 5.62
CA ARG A 32 5.71 1.60 6.01
C ARG A 32 6.89 2.40 6.55
N THR A 33 7.35 3.38 5.77
CA THR A 33 8.36 4.37 6.19
C THR A 33 7.74 5.68 6.70
N ARG A 34 6.41 5.84 6.59
CA ARG A 34 5.64 7.04 6.96
C ARG A 34 4.47 6.71 7.89
N ARG A 35 4.13 7.65 8.77
CA ARG A 35 3.02 7.55 9.76
C ARG A 35 1.62 7.53 9.12
N TYR A 36 1.47 8.09 7.92
CA TYR A 36 0.20 8.17 7.20
C TYR A 36 0.25 7.31 5.94
N HIS A 37 0.03 6.01 6.11
CA HIS A 37 -0.23 5.08 5.01
C HIS A 37 -1.63 4.51 5.20
N ALA A 38 -2.46 4.60 4.17
CA ALA A 38 -3.80 4.04 4.17
C ALA A 38 -4.00 3.27 2.88
N LEU A 39 -4.34 1.99 2.99
CA LEU A 39 -4.64 1.15 1.82
C LEU A 39 -6.08 1.31 1.38
N LEU A 40 -6.93 1.87 2.23
CA LEU A 40 -8.27 2.34 1.87
C LEU A 40 -8.66 3.49 2.80
N LEU A 41 -8.51 4.72 2.32
CA LEU A 41 -9.12 5.90 2.92
C LEU A 41 -10.30 6.32 2.05
N THR A 42 -11.49 6.41 2.63
CA THR A 42 -12.70 6.87 1.94
C THR A 42 -13.21 8.17 2.54
N ALA A 43 -13.85 9.01 1.73
CA ALA A 43 -14.59 10.19 2.18
C ALA A 43 -16.09 9.88 2.10
N THR A 44 -16.71 9.48 3.22
CA THR A 44 -18.11 9.06 3.21
C THR A 44 -19.10 10.22 3.12
N ALA A 45 -18.66 11.45 3.37
CA ALA A 45 -19.47 12.66 3.23
C ALA A 45 -18.60 13.89 2.90
N PRO A 46 -18.13 14.04 1.64
CA PRO A 46 -17.21 15.10 1.25
C PRO A 46 -17.72 16.51 1.62
N PRO A 47 -16.85 17.43 2.12
CA PRO A 47 -15.40 17.29 2.32
C PRO A 47 -15.00 16.62 3.65
N SER A 48 -15.97 16.17 4.44
CA SER A 48 -15.80 15.56 5.77
C SER A 48 -15.94 14.03 5.75
N GLY A 49 -15.99 13.38 6.92
CA GLY A 49 -16.22 11.93 6.99
C GLY A 49 -15.08 11.08 6.41
N ARG A 50 -13.82 11.49 6.60
CA ARG A 50 -12.67 10.69 6.18
C ARG A 50 -12.46 9.53 7.14
N MET A 51 -12.50 8.31 6.61
CA MET A 51 -12.26 7.09 7.38
C MET A 51 -11.15 6.27 6.73
N VAL A 52 -10.16 5.86 7.54
CA VAL A 52 -9.19 4.83 7.14
C VAL A 52 -9.83 3.49 7.44
N LEU A 53 -10.35 2.83 6.42
CA LEU A 53 -10.97 1.51 6.53
C LEU A 53 -9.90 0.42 6.60
N VAL A 54 -8.78 0.60 5.89
CA VAL A 54 -7.65 -0.33 5.91
C VAL A 54 -6.35 0.45 6.09
N ASN A 55 -5.72 0.24 7.24
CA ASN A 55 -4.47 0.91 7.61
C ASN A 55 -3.23 0.11 7.20
N GLY A 56 -3.36 -1.23 7.15
CA GLY A 56 -2.31 -2.16 6.78
C GLY A 56 -2.87 -3.57 6.61
N PHE A 57 -2.05 -4.45 6.04
CA PHE A 57 -2.31 -5.88 5.95
C PHE A 57 -1.03 -6.68 6.24
N ASP A 58 -1.20 -7.94 6.59
CA ASP A 58 -0.12 -8.91 6.62
C ASP A 58 -0.45 -10.01 5.60
N ALA A 59 0.53 -10.38 4.79
CA ALA A 59 0.42 -11.42 3.79
C ALA A 59 1.61 -12.38 3.93
N SER A 60 1.47 -13.60 3.47
CA SER A 60 2.60 -14.52 3.40
C SER A 60 2.54 -15.35 2.14
N LEU A 61 3.71 -15.62 1.56
CA LEU A 61 3.84 -16.49 0.41
C LEU A 61 4.22 -17.89 0.90
N ARG A 62 3.40 -18.90 0.59
CA ARG A 62 3.71 -20.29 0.87
C ARG A 62 4.29 -20.94 -0.38
N GLY A 63 5.52 -21.44 -0.29
CA GLY A 63 6.20 -22.16 -1.36
C GLY A 63 6.84 -23.47 -0.90
N PRO A 64 7.47 -24.22 -1.81
CA PRO A 64 8.11 -25.50 -1.50
C PRO A 64 9.22 -25.40 -0.43
N LEU A 65 9.81 -24.21 -0.26
CA LEU A 65 10.88 -23.92 0.70
C LEU A 65 10.36 -23.39 2.05
N GLY A 66 9.04 -23.29 2.24
CA GLY A 66 8.44 -22.77 3.48
C GLY A 66 7.55 -21.54 3.27
N ILE A 67 7.25 -20.84 4.35
CA ILE A 67 6.42 -19.62 4.36
C ILE A 67 7.36 -18.41 4.42
N ILE A 68 7.18 -17.47 3.50
CA ILE A 68 7.87 -16.18 3.48
C ILE A 68 6.85 -15.11 3.90
N PRO A 69 6.92 -14.58 5.14
CA PRO A 69 6.03 -13.51 5.59
C PRO A 69 6.31 -12.20 4.84
N ARG A 70 5.25 -11.44 4.59
CA ARG A 70 5.17 -10.15 3.90
C ARG A 70 4.13 -9.28 4.60
N GLY A 71 4.54 -8.70 5.72
CA GLY A 71 3.77 -7.67 6.41
C GLY A 71 3.95 -6.30 5.78
N SER A 72 2.87 -5.49 5.77
CA SER A 72 3.02 -4.03 5.55
C SER A 72 3.63 -3.30 6.77
N GLN A 73 3.63 -3.98 7.92
CA GLN A 73 4.24 -3.52 9.16
C GLN A 73 5.50 -4.35 9.41
N GLN A 74 6.67 -3.70 9.45
CA GLN A 74 7.87 -4.30 10.04
C GLN A 74 7.96 -3.76 11.46
N ASP A 75 8.02 -4.65 12.44
CA ASP A 75 8.44 -4.32 13.81
C ASP A 75 9.92 -3.88 13.82
#